data_AF-A0A4U7D8W9-F1
#
_entry.id   AF-A0A4U7D8W9-F1
#
_cell.length_a   1.000
_cell.length_b   1.000
_cell.length_c   1.000
_cell.angle_alpha   90.00
_cell.angle_beta   90.00
_cell.angle_gamma   90.00
#
_symmetry.space_group_name_H-M   'P 1'
#
loop_
_entity.id
_entity.type
_entity.pdbx_description
1 polymer ?
#
loop_
_entity_poly.entity_id
_entity_poly.type
_entity_poly.pdbx_seq_one_letter_code
_entity_poly.pdbx_strand_id
1 'polypeptide(L)'
;MNNDDTDGNASGLNQNAKTVFRNLVTITNNGTQDVETLNLEFITGGDLTESELDSVFDFTVSPSGNGNNGSQSTIDNGDDVISDSYYSDNSPLSAGESINFGISINLLDSGVSDLPADGSYTLQITAETANTNN
;
A
#
# COMPACT_ATOMS: atom_id res chain seq x y z
N MET A 1 -33.10 -12.26 -27.54
CA MET A 1 -33.46 -12.66 -26.17
C MET A 1 -33.03 -11.54 -25.26
N ASN A 2 -34.01 -10.96 -24.58
CA ASN A 2 -33.80 -10.00 -23.50
C ASN A 2 -33.48 -10.85 -22.26
N ASN A 3 -32.29 -10.71 -21.68
CA ASN A 3 -31.94 -11.37 -20.42
C ASN A 3 -31.62 -10.27 -19.43
N ASP A 4 -32.70 -9.75 -18.85
CA ASP A 4 -32.69 -8.92 -17.66
C ASP A 4 -32.45 -9.91 -16.50
N ASP A 5 -31.21 -9.95 -15.99
CA ASP A 5 -30.83 -10.75 -14.84
C ASP A 5 -30.29 -9.80 -13.77
N THR A 6 -31.23 -9.47 -12.88
CA THR A 6 -31.13 -8.96 -11.51
C THR A 6 -29.75 -8.98 -10.86
N ASP A 7 -29.34 -7.84 -10.30
CA ASP A 7 -28.53 -7.67 -9.08
C ASP A 7 -27.64 -8.87 -8.70
N GLY A 8 -26.70 -9.23 -9.58
CA GLY A 8 -25.76 -10.30 -9.34
C GLY A 8 -24.86 -9.95 -8.16
N ASN A 9 -25.16 -10.55 -6.99
CA ASN A 9 -24.25 -10.71 -5.86
C ASN A 9 -22.82 -10.92 -6.37
N ALA A 10 -21.97 -9.89 -6.27
CA ALA A 10 -20.54 -10.03 -6.51
C ALA A 10 -19.96 -10.87 -5.36
N SER A 11 -20.10 -12.19 -5.43
CA SER A 11 -19.73 -13.13 -4.36
C SER A 11 -18.22 -13.37 -4.26
N GLY A 12 -17.36 -12.42 -4.61
CA GLY A 12 -15.91 -12.64 -4.55
C GLY A 12 -15.11 -12.00 -5.67
N LEU A 13 -15.14 -10.67 -5.79
CA LEU A 13 -14.21 -9.97 -6.68
C LEU A 13 -12.73 -10.12 -6.25
N ASN A 14 -12.45 -10.69 -5.07
CA ASN A 14 -11.09 -10.92 -4.57
C ASN A 14 -10.86 -12.30 -3.92
N GLN A 15 -11.81 -13.24 -3.95
CA GLN A 15 -11.59 -14.57 -3.34
C GLN A 15 -10.51 -15.32 -4.12
N ASN A 16 -9.50 -15.83 -3.41
CA ASN A 16 -8.38 -16.57 -4.00
C ASN A 16 -7.78 -15.85 -5.21
N ALA A 17 -7.54 -14.55 -5.08
CA ALA A 17 -7.00 -13.69 -6.12
C ALA A 17 -5.89 -12.78 -5.58
N LYS A 18 -5.02 -12.32 -6.48
CA LYS A 18 -4.13 -11.20 -6.22
C LYS A 18 -4.64 -9.98 -6.98
N THR A 19 -5.09 -8.98 -6.25
CA THR A 19 -5.61 -7.72 -6.79
C THR A 19 -4.60 -6.62 -6.54
N VAL A 20 -4.24 -5.87 -7.58
CA VAL A 20 -3.21 -4.83 -7.48
C VAL A 20 -3.73 -3.51 -8.02
N PHE A 21 -3.74 -2.50 -7.16
CA PHE A 21 -4.01 -1.11 -7.53
C PHE A 21 -2.70 -0.33 -7.42
N ARG A 22 -2.22 0.25 -8.53
CA ARG A 22 -0.98 1.02 -8.55
C ARG A 22 -1.27 2.52 -8.59
N ASN A 23 -0.32 3.32 -8.10
CA ASN A 23 -0.37 4.78 -8.16
C ASN A 23 -1.67 5.36 -7.58
N LEU A 24 -2.08 4.84 -6.41
CA LEU A 24 -3.29 5.29 -5.73
C LEU A 24 -3.05 6.59 -4.96
N VAL A 25 -1.90 6.69 -4.29
CA VAL A 25 -1.57 7.80 -3.41
C VAL A 25 -0.22 8.37 -3.80
N THR A 26 -0.18 9.69 -3.93
CA THR A 26 1.05 10.47 -4.07
C THR A 26 1.32 11.20 -2.76
N ILE A 27 2.45 10.94 -2.14
CA ILE A 27 2.96 11.72 -1.00
C ILE A 27 4.03 12.66 -1.52
N THR A 28 3.94 13.93 -1.16
CA THR A 28 4.93 14.94 -1.51
C THR A 28 5.47 15.57 -0.24
N ASN A 29 6.79 15.63 -0.10
CA ASN A 29 7.41 16.39 0.97
C ASN A 29 7.31 17.89 0.64
N ASN A 30 6.25 18.55 1.10
CA ASN A 30 6.09 20.00 0.98
C ASN A 30 6.79 20.78 2.11
N GLY A 31 7.55 20.07 2.97
CA GLY A 31 8.35 20.67 4.02
C GLY A 31 9.70 21.19 3.53
N THR A 32 10.54 21.59 4.47
CA THR A 32 11.92 22.02 4.21
C THR A 32 12.97 21.05 4.77
N GLN A 33 12.53 20.06 5.54
CA GLN A 33 13.38 19.01 6.09
C GLN A 33 13.17 17.75 5.28
N ASP A 34 14.24 16.99 5.09
CA ASP A 34 14.17 15.68 4.45
C ASP A 34 13.36 14.72 5.35
N VAL A 35 12.53 13.91 4.72
CA VAL A 35 11.84 12.78 5.37
C VAL A 35 12.77 11.58 5.23
N GLU A 36 13.19 11.04 6.36
CA GLU A 36 14.15 9.93 6.44
C GLU A 36 13.44 8.58 6.43
N THR A 37 12.25 8.51 7.02
CA THR A 37 11.43 7.30 7.06
C THR A 37 10.01 7.62 6.63
N LEU A 38 9.43 6.69 5.87
CA LEU A 38 8.04 6.71 5.44
C LEU A 38 7.48 5.29 5.57
N ASN A 39 6.89 4.99 6.72
CA ASN A 39 6.25 3.70 6.98
C ASN A 39 4.80 3.70 6.48
N LEU A 40 4.43 2.63 5.79
CA LEU A 40 3.06 2.35 5.36
C LEU A 40 2.57 1.10 6.07
N GLU A 41 1.45 1.21 6.78
CA GLU A 41 0.95 0.11 7.61
C GLU A 41 -0.57 0.03 7.58
N PHE A 42 -1.13 -1.10 7.18
CA PHE A 42 -2.47 -1.48 7.56
C PHE A 42 -2.46 -1.91 9.02
N ILE A 43 -3.05 -1.07 9.87
CA ILE A 43 -3.12 -1.32 11.31
C ILE A 43 -4.38 -2.10 11.67
N THR A 44 -4.29 -2.85 12.76
CA THR A 44 -5.44 -3.57 13.30
C THR A 44 -6.52 -2.58 13.77
N GLY A 45 -7.71 -2.72 13.21
CA GLY A 45 -8.90 -1.95 13.58
C GLY A 45 -10.21 -2.63 13.17
N GLY A 46 -10.12 -3.90 12.76
CA GLY A 46 -11.19 -4.67 12.14
C GLY A 46 -11.00 -6.17 12.35
N ASP A 47 -11.41 -6.95 11.36
CA ASP A 47 -11.65 -8.40 11.50
C ASP A 47 -10.44 -9.31 11.23
N LEU A 48 -9.30 -8.76 10.79
CA LEU A 48 -8.06 -9.50 10.58
C LEU A 48 -7.07 -9.26 11.72
N THR A 49 -6.33 -10.30 12.09
CA THR A 49 -5.16 -10.20 12.98
C THR A 49 -4.01 -9.48 12.27
N GLU A 50 -3.05 -8.98 13.03
CA GLU A 50 -1.83 -8.34 12.49
C GLU A 50 -1.10 -9.25 11.49
N SER A 51 -0.88 -10.52 11.85
CA SER A 51 -0.25 -11.50 10.95
C SER A 51 -1.06 -11.79 9.68
N GLU A 52 -2.39 -11.66 9.72
CA GLU A 52 -3.23 -11.79 8.53
C GLU A 52 -3.20 -10.51 7.69
N LEU A 53 -3.05 -9.34 8.29
CA LEU A 53 -2.84 -8.09 7.54
C LEU A 53 -1.52 -8.15 6.79
N ASP A 54 -0.45 -8.58 7.45
CA ASP A 54 0.89 -8.71 6.85
C ASP A 54 0.94 -9.71 5.70
N SER A 55 0.13 -10.78 5.78
CA SER A 55 0.09 -11.78 4.71
C SER A 55 -0.82 -11.39 3.54
N VAL A 56 -1.78 -10.50 3.78
CA VAL A 56 -2.79 -10.09 2.79
C VAL A 56 -2.40 -8.81 2.07
N PHE A 57 -1.85 -7.83 2.76
CA PHE A 57 -1.62 -6.49 2.24
C PHE A 57 -0.13 -6.22 2.03
N ASP A 58 0.22 -5.86 0.79
CA ASP A 58 1.51 -5.26 0.47
C ASP A 58 1.31 -3.90 -0.19
N PHE A 59 2.36 -3.09 -0.27
CA PHE A 59 2.36 -1.83 -0.99
C PHE A 59 3.15 -1.96 -2.29
N THR A 60 2.59 -1.46 -3.38
CA THR A 60 3.36 -1.29 -4.62
C THR A 60 3.94 0.10 -4.65
N VAL A 61 5.21 0.26 -4.98
CA VAL A 61 5.84 1.58 -5.06
C VAL A 61 6.30 1.83 -6.48
N SER A 62 6.12 3.06 -6.97
CA SER A 62 6.44 3.44 -8.34
C SER A 62 7.16 4.79 -8.35
N PRO A 63 8.33 4.92 -9.01
CA PRO A 63 9.10 6.16 -9.06
C PRO A 63 8.24 7.36 -9.47
N SER A 64 8.35 8.48 -8.74
CA SER A 64 7.72 9.73 -9.16
C SER A 64 8.56 10.37 -10.29
N GLY A 65 8.42 9.89 -11.53
CA GLY A 65 9.16 10.46 -12.64
C GLY A 65 9.03 9.69 -13.95
N ASN A 66 8.63 10.41 -15.01
CA ASN A 66 8.53 9.95 -16.40
C ASN A 66 7.81 8.62 -16.65
N GLY A 67 6.57 8.50 -16.18
CA GLY A 67 5.55 7.62 -16.77
C GLY A 67 5.88 6.12 -16.82
N ASN A 68 6.95 5.71 -16.13
CA ASN A 68 7.43 4.35 -16.17
C ASN A 68 6.89 3.62 -14.94
N ASN A 69 5.66 3.11 -15.07
CA ASN A 69 5.09 2.12 -14.14
C ASN A 69 5.87 0.79 -14.14
N GLY A 70 7.10 0.75 -14.67
CA GLY A 70 7.87 -0.46 -14.94
C GLY A 70 8.84 -0.85 -13.82
N SER A 71 9.43 0.13 -13.11
CA SER A 71 10.16 -0.17 -11.87
C SER A 71 9.13 -0.29 -10.76
N GLN A 72 8.81 -1.53 -10.42
CA GLN A 72 7.80 -1.89 -9.44
C GLN A 72 8.50 -2.67 -8.34
N SER A 73 8.59 -2.08 -7.16
CA SER A 73 8.91 -2.81 -5.95
C SER A 73 7.61 -3.11 -5.19
N THR A 74 7.68 -4.13 -4.35
CA THR A 74 6.66 -4.41 -3.34
C THR A 74 7.29 -4.24 -1.98
N ILE A 75 6.61 -3.50 -1.12
CA ILE A 75 7.01 -3.25 0.27
C ILE A 75 6.01 -3.98 1.15
N ASP A 76 6.51 -4.69 2.14
CA ASP A 76 5.67 -5.44 3.06
C ASP A 76 4.89 -4.48 3.98
N ASN A 77 3.85 -5.00 4.63
CA ASN A 77 3.07 -4.20 5.57
C ASN A 77 3.93 -3.74 6.76
N GLY A 78 3.88 -2.45 7.09
CA GLY A 78 4.64 -1.85 8.19
C GLY A 78 6.05 -1.38 7.82
N ASP A 79 6.54 -1.75 6.63
CA ASP A 79 7.90 -1.43 6.22
C ASP A 79 8.08 0.03 5.77
N ASP A 80 9.32 0.49 5.88
CA ASP A 80 9.74 1.82 5.43
C ASP A 80 10.01 1.81 3.92
N VAL A 81 9.26 2.61 3.20
CA VAL A 81 9.39 2.73 1.75
C VAL A 81 10.70 3.39 1.34
N ILE A 82 11.24 4.30 2.16
CA ILE A 82 12.49 5.01 1.84
C ILE A 82 13.69 4.07 1.92
N SER A 83 13.65 3.07 2.82
CA SER A 83 14.70 2.05 2.93
C SER A 83 14.76 1.08 1.75
N ASP A 84 13.74 1.06 0.89
CA ASP A 84 13.71 0.17 -0.27
C ASP A 84 14.71 0.60 -1.36
N SER A 85 15.72 -0.24 -1.54
CA SER A 85 16.78 -0.03 -2.52
C SER A 85 16.27 0.06 -3.97
N TYR A 86 15.11 -0.52 -4.28
CA TYR A 86 14.52 -0.42 -5.62
C TYR A 86 13.89 0.94 -5.90
N TYR A 87 13.48 1.67 -4.85
CA TYR A 87 12.79 2.95 -4.98
C TYR A 87 13.74 4.14 -4.82
N SER A 88 14.46 4.19 -3.72
CA SER A 88 15.18 5.40 -3.28
C SER A 88 16.67 5.19 -3.07
N ASP A 89 17.22 3.97 -3.22
CA ASP A 89 18.61 3.66 -2.84
C ASP A 89 18.92 4.14 -1.40
N ASN A 90 17.93 4.01 -0.50
CA ASN A 90 17.99 4.53 0.87
C ASN A 90 18.28 6.04 0.95
N SER A 91 17.81 6.81 -0.04
CA SER A 91 17.89 8.27 -0.06
C SER A 91 16.61 8.88 0.54
N PRO A 92 16.73 9.86 1.45
CA PRO A 92 15.60 10.57 2.02
C PRO A 92 14.70 11.21 0.96
N LEU A 93 13.41 11.40 1.28
CA LEU A 93 12.50 12.14 0.43
C LEU A 93 12.68 13.65 0.66
N SER A 94 13.40 14.31 -0.23
CA SER A 94 13.75 15.73 -0.10
C SER A 94 12.59 16.67 -0.42
N ALA A 95 12.76 17.95 -0.06
CA ALA A 95 11.75 18.99 -0.29
C ALA A 95 11.35 19.08 -1.77
N GLY A 96 10.04 18.95 -2.04
CA GLY A 96 9.44 18.96 -3.37
C GLY A 96 9.45 17.61 -4.08
N GLU A 97 10.16 16.61 -3.55
CA GLU A 97 10.11 15.24 -4.07
C GLU A 97 8.81 14.56 -3.67
N SER A 98 8.46 13.53 -4.44
CA SER A 98 7.24 12.78 -4.24
C SER A 98 7.49 11.29 -4.29
N ILE A 99 6.51 10.55 -3.82
CA ILE A 99 6.45 9.11 -3.92
C ILE A 99 5.04 8.66 -4.21
N ASN A 100 4.93 7.71 -5.15
CA ASN A 100 3.67 7.08 -5.48
C ASN A 100 3.66 5.68 -4.92
N PHE A 101 2.60 5.35 -4.20
CA PHE A 101 2.34 3.97 -3.83
C PHE A 101 0.91 3.55 -4.19
N GLY A 102 0.71 2.25 -4.16
CA GLY A 102 -0.54 1.56 -4.36
C GLY A 102 -0.62 0.38 -3.42
N ILE A 103 -1.65 -0.46 -3.59
CA ILE A 103 -1.97 -1.56 -2.69
C ILE A 103 -2.03 -2.86 -3.50
N SER A 104 -1.39 -3.89 -2.96
CA SER A 104 -1.49 -5.29 -3.37
C SER A 104 -2.31 -6.01 -2.31
N ILE A 105 -3.37 -6.68 -2.73
CA ILE A 105 -4.20 -7.54 -1.89
C ILE A 105 -4.00 -8.96 -2.40
N ASN A 106 -3.32 -9.80 -1.62
CA ASN A 106 -2.99 -11.16 -1.98
C ASN A 106 -3.78 -12.17 -1.14
N LEU A 107 -4.77 -12.84 -1.74
CA LEU A 107 -5.55 -13.90 -1.10
C LEU A 107 -5.19 -15.31 -1.62
N LEU A 108 -4.16 -15.44 -2.47
CA LEU A 108 -3.75 -16.74 -3.04
C LEU A 108 -2.91 -17.59 -2.08
N ASP A 109 -2.19 -16.95 -1.14
CA ASP A 109 -1.23 -17.62 -0.26
C ASP A 109 -1.13 -16.95 1.13
N SER A 110 -2.15 -16.20 1.53
CA SER A 110 -2.13 -15.43 2.77
C SER A 110 -2.66 -16.19 3.99
N GLY A 111 -3.25 -17.37 3.77
CA GLY A 111 -4.06 -18.06 4.79
C GLY A 111 -5.46 -17.47 5.00
N VAL A 112 -5.78 -16.36 4.31
CA VAL A 112 -7.08 -15.69 4.33
C VAL A 112 -7.80 -15.92 3.01
N SER A 113 -8.97 -16.56 3.05
CA SER A 113 -9.72 -16.92 1.83
C SER A 113 -10.56 -15.78 1.26
N ASP A 114 -11.01 -14.86 2.11
CA ASP A 114 -11.83 -13.71 1.73
C ASP A 114 -11.63 -12.55 2.71
N LEU A 115 -11.83 -11.33 2.24
CA LEU A 115 -11.95 -10.17 3.11
C LEU A 115 -13.39 -10.07 3.62
N PRO A 116 -13.63 -9.92 4.93
CA PRO A 116 -14.97 -9.73 5.47
C PRO A 116 -15.72 -8.60 4.74
N ALA A 117 -16.97 -8.87 4.35
CA ALA A 117 -17.77 -7.96 3.53
C ALA A 117 -18.04 -6.59 4.18
N ASP A 118 -18.10 -6.57 5.52
CA ASP A 118 -18.26 -5.35 6.33
C ASP A 118 -16.93 -4.94 7.01
N GLY A 119 -15.82 -5.53 6.59
CA GLY A 119 -14.49 -5.29 7.14
C GLY A 119 -14.04 -3.86 6.87
N SER A 120 -13.55 -3.20 7.92
CA SER A 120 -12.93 -1.88 7.82
C SER A 120 -11.43 -1.99 8.02
N TYR A 121 -10.65 -1.41 7.11
CA TYR A 121 -9.20 -1.41 7.13
C TYR A 121 -8.68 0.02 7.20
N THR A 122 -7.72 0.28 8.08
CA THR A 122 -7.11 1.60 8.24
C THR A 122 -5.67 1.54 7.76
N LEU A 123 -5.33 2.37 6.77
CA LEU A 123 -3.96 2.63 6.39
C LEU A 123 -3.41 3.77 7.25
N GLN A 124 -2.40 3.47 8.05
CA GLN A 124 -1.57 4.44 8.74
C GLN A 124 -0.33 4.75 7.88
N ILE A 125 -0.02 6.04 7.78
CA ILE A 125 1.14 6.56 7.07
C ILE A 125 1.93 7.39 8.08
N THR A 126 3.15 6.98 8.38
CA THR A 126 4.03 7.65 9.33
C THR A 126 5.25 8.16 8.58
N ALA A 127 5.52 9.47 8.69
CA ALA A 127 6.67 10.11 8.06
C ALA A 127 7.50 10.82 9.14
N GLU A 128 8.79 10.53 9.21
CA GLU A 128 9.70 11.14 10.18
C GLU A 128 10.87 11.82 9.49
N THR A 129 11.31 12.95 10.05
CA THR A 129 12.52 13.64 9.60
C THR A 129 13.68 13.27 10.54
N ALA A 130 14.91 13.60 10.16
CA ALA A 130 16.12 13.28 10.93
C ALA A 130 16.20 13.87 12.37
N ASN A 131 15.15 14.51 12.88
CA ASN A 131 15.15 15.19 14.18
C ASN A 131 13.88 14.92 15.00
N THR A 132 14.01 14.09 16.04
CA THR A 132 13.26 14.26 17.29
C THR A 132 14.23 14.51 18.44
N ASN A 133 14.46 15.79 18.76
CA ASN A 133 14.83 16.20 20.11
C ASN A 133 14.01 17.46 20.44
N ASN A 134 12.94 17.26 21.20
CA ASN A 134 12.53 18.19 22.25
C ASN A 134 11.79 17.41 23.35
#